data_AF-A0A6J0PEA4-F1
#
_entry.id   AF-A0A6J0PEA4-F1
#
_cell.length_a   1.000
_cell.length_b   1.000
_cell.length_c   1.000
_cell.angle_alpha   90.00
_cell.angle_beta   90.00
_cell.angle_gamma   90.00
#
_symmetry.space_group_name_H-M   'P 1'
#
loop_
_entity.id
_entity.type
_entity.pdbx_description
1 polymer ?
#
loop_
_entity_poly.entity_id
_entity_poly.type
_entity_poly.pdbx_seq_one_letter_code
_entity_poly.pdbx_strand_id
1 'polypeptide(L)'
;MVPPESVAERERLLLMARKLMRFTSLLAVPALALGLWLWLGFGIGLGAGNGWMHAKLVIVLLALAYHHTCGVMLKRFSQGANRRNHVWYRWFNEAPVILLVIAVILVVVKPF
;
A
#
# COMPACT_ATOMS: atom_id res chain seq x y z
N MET A 1 -2.16 -24.27 8.32
CA MET A 1 -1.32 -23.40 9.19
C MET A 1 0.06 -24.03 9.22
N VAL A 2 1.11 -23.26 8.98
CA VAL A 2 2.50 -23.76 8.97
C VAL A 2 2.83 -24.36 10.35
N PRO A 3 3.31 -25.61 10.45
CA PRO A 3 3.70 -26.19 11.72
C PRO A 3 4.74 -25.30 12.42
N PRO A 4 4.62 -25.03 13.72
CA PRO A 4 5.56 -24.15 14.44
C PRO A 4 7.03 -24.61 14.35
N GLU A 5 7.26 -25.85 13.92
CA GLU A 5 8.59 -26.48 13.83
C GLU A 5 9.29 -26.28 12.47
N SER A 6 8.60 -25.79 11.43
CA SER A 6 9.19 -25.64 10.10
C SER A 6 9.93 -24.30 9.95
N VAL A 7 11.09 -24.19 10.59
CA VAL A 7 11.99 -23.03 10.53
C VAL A 7 12.29 -22.61 9.08
N ALA A 8 12.54 -23.60 8.21
CA ALA A 8 12.84 -23.38 6.79
C ALA A 8 11.70 -22.69 6.02
N GLU A 9 10.44 -23.03 6.30
CA GLU A 9 9.29 -22.40 5.64
C GLU A 9 9.13 -20.94 6.08
N ARG A 10 9.29 -20.67 7.38
CA ARG A 10 9.23 -19.31 7.92
C ARG A 10 10.30 -18.42 7.31
N GLU A 11 11.53 -18.91 7.20
CA GLU A 11 12.62 -18.18 6.55
C GLU A 11 12.34 -17.90 5.07
N ARG A 12 11.84 -18.90 4.35
CA ARG A 12 11.45 -18.74 2.94
C ARG A 12 10.37 -17.67 2.76
N LEU A 13 9.33 -17.68 3.58
CA LEU A 13 8.26 -16.67 3.55
C LEU A 13 8.78 -15.27 3.87
N LEU A 14 9.67 -15.14 4.86
CA LEU A 14 10.33 -13.86 5.19
C LEU A 14 11.21 -13.37 4.03
N LEU A 15 11.91 -14.27 3.34
CA LEU A 15 12.71 -13.95 2.16
C LEU A 15 11.84 -13.43 1.02
N MET A 16 10.74 -14.11 0.73
CA MET A 16 9.76 -13.69 -0.28
C MET A 16 9.16 -12.32 0.08
N ALA A 17 8.77 -12.11 1.33
CA ALA A 17 8.20 -10.84 1.78
C ALA A 17 9.20 -9.67 1.67
N ARG A 18 10.49 -9.88 1.96
CA ARG A 18 11.54 -8.87 1.74
C ARG A 18 11.72 -8.53 0.26
N LYS A 19 11.71 -9.54 -0.61
CA LYS A 19 11.81 -9.34 -2.07
C LYS A 19 10.61 -8.54 -2.59
N LEU A 20 9.41 -8.91 -2.17
CA LEU A 20 8.18 -8.21 -2.52
C LEU A 20 8.21 -6.75 -2.05
N MET A 21 8.56 -6.50 -0.78
CA MET A 21 8.66 -5.13 -0.25
C MET A 21 9.66 -4.27 -1.02
N ARG A 22 10.81 -4.82 -1.42
CA ARG A 22 11.79 -4.10 -2.25
C ARG A 22 11.22 -3.80 -3.63
N PHE A 23 10.61 -4.78 -4.29
CA PHE A 23 10.02 -4.63 -5.61
C PHE A 23 8.90 -3.58 -5.62
N THR A 24 7.96 -3.67 -4.68
CA THR A 24 6.87 -2.70 -4.56
C THR A 24 7.38 -1.30 -4.24
N SER A 25 8.38 -1.17 -3.36
CA SER A 25 8.97 0.14 -3.05
C SER A 25 9.67 0.74 -4.27
N LEU A 26 10.38 -0.08 -5.05
CA LEU A 26 11.06 0.37 -6.27
C LEU A 26 10.05 0.83 -7.33
N LEU A 27 8.90 0.17 -7.47
CA LEU A 27 7.84 0.61 -8.38
C LEU A 27 7.06 1.83 -7.85
N ALA A 28 6.95 2.00 -6.53
CA ALA A 28 6.28 3.15 -5.93
C ALA A 28 6.99 4.47 -6.26
N VAL A 29 8.33 4.48 -6.36
CA VAL A 29 9.12 5.68 -6.67
C VAL A 29 8.73 6.31 -8.02
N PRO A 30 8.82 5.62 -9.17
CA PRO A 30 8.40 6.20 -10.44
C PRO A 30 6.90 6.48 -10.49
N ALA A 31 6.04 5.68 -9.83
CA ALA A 31 4.61 5.94 -9.78
C ALA A 31 4.28 7.28 -9.08
N LEU A 32 4.94 7.57 -7.95
CA LEU A 32 4.79 8.85 -7.25
C LEU A 32 5.44 9.99 -8.03
N ALA A 33 6.64 9.79 -8.58
CA ALA A 33 7.36 10.82 -9.33
C ALA A 33 6.55 11.27 -10.56
N LEU A 34 6.04 10.32 -11.35
CA LEU A 34 5.19 10.61 -12.50
C LEU A 34 3.84 11.21 -12.08
N GLY A 35 3.25 10.72 -10.98
CA GLY A 35 2.02 11.30 -10.44
C GLY A 35 2.17 12.76 -10.01
N LEU A 36 3.26 13.08 -9.31
CA LEU A 36 3.61 14.45 -8.91
C LEU A 36 3.94 15.32 -10.12
N TRP A 37 4.64 14.77 -11.12
CA TRP A 37 4.95 15.50 -12.35
C TRP A 37 3.70 15.86 -13.15
N LEU A 38 2.73 14.95 -13.26
CA LEU A 38 1.44 15.22 -13.88
C LEU A 38 0.62 16.25 -13.10
N TRP A 39 0.68 16.20 -11.76
CA TRP A 39 -0.04 17.13 -10.91
C TRP A 39 0.56 18.54 -10.96
N LEU A 40 1.85 18.68 -10.62
CA LEU A 40 2.53 19.98 -10.47
C LEU A 40 3.10 20.53 -11.79
N GLY A 41 3.56 19.66 -12.68
CA GLY A 41 4.17 20.06 -13.95
C GLY A 41 3.12 20.40 -15.03
N PHE A 42 2.10 19.55 -15.18
CA PHE A 42 1.03 19.76 -16.17
C PHE A 42 -0.20 20.49 -15.60
N GLY A 43 -0.28 20.71 -14.30
CA GLY A 43 -1.38 21.44 -13.69
C GLY A 43 -2.69 20.64 -13.55
N ILE A 44 -2.65 19.32 -13.72
CA ILE A 44 -3.87 18.48 -13.72
C ILE A 44 -4.53 18.57 -12.34
N GLY A 45 -5.72 19.17 -12.24
CA GLY A 45 -6.45 19.24 -10.97
C GLY A 45 -6.11 20.45 -10.08
N LEU A 46 -5.41 21.46 -10.59
CA LEU A 46 -5.10 22.71 -9.87
C LEU A 46 -6.14 23.85 -10.09
N GLY A 47 -7.16 23.65 -10.92
CA GLY A 47 -8.22 24.64 -11.18
C GLY A 47 -9.38 24.60 -10.16
N ALA A 48 -10.23 25.63 -10.16
CA ALA A 48 -11.44 25.68 -9.35
C ALA A 48 -12.40 24.52 -9.70
N GLY A 49 -12.94 23.83 -8.68
CA GLY A 49 -13.80 22.65 -8.87
C GLY A 49 -13.05 21.34 -9.15
N ASN A 50 -11.85 21.17 -8.57
CA ASN A 50 -11.09 19.90 -8.62
C ASN A 50 -10.97 19.26 -7.23
N GLY A 51 -12.08 19.16 -6.51
CA GLY A 51 -12.03 18.48 -5.21
C GLY A 51 -11.62 17.00 -5.40
N TRP A 52 -11.95 16.37 -6.54
CA TRP A 52 -11.61 14.97 -6.83
C TRP A 52 -10.10 14.72 -6.77
N MET A 53 -9.28 15.72 -7.10
CA MET A 53 -7.83 15.63 -7.01
C MET A 53 -7.37 15.54 -5.55
N HIS A 54 -7.95 16.34 -4.66
CA HIS A 54 -7.64 16.32 -3.23
C HIS A 54 -8.04 14.97 -2.61
N ALA A 55 -9.22 14.46 -2.96
CA ALA A 55 -9.66 13.13 -2.53
C ALA A 55 -8.70 12.04 -3.04
N LYS A 56 -8.20 12.15 -4.28
CA LYS A 56 -7.25 11.20 -4.85
C LYS A 56 -5.92 11.23 -4.11
N LEU A 57 -5.42 12.42 -3.76
CA LEU A 57 -4.19 12.57 -2.97
C LEU A 57 -4.32 11.93 -1.57
N VAL A 58 -5.48 12.06 -0.93
CA VAL A 58 -5.75 11.36 0.34
C VAL A 58 -5.65 9.85 0.16
N ILE A 59 -6.21 9.28 -0.92
CA ILE A 59 -6.08 7.84 -1.21
C ILE A 59 -4.61 7.44 -1.42
N VAL A 60 -3.83 8.26 -2.15
CA VAL A 60 -2.38 8.02 -2.32
C VAL A 60 -1.67 8.02 -0.96
N LEU A 61 -1.96 8.98 -0.09
CA LEU A 61 -1.39 9.04 1.27
C LEU A 61 -1.76 7.80 2.09
N LEU A 62 -3.01 7.34 2.01
CA LEU A 62 -3.45 6.11 2.68
C LEU A 62 -2.73 4.87 2.13
N ALA A 63 -2.52 4.78 0.82
CA ALA A 63 -1.76 3.69 0.21
C ALA A 63 -0.28 3.71 0.65
N LEU A 64 0.34 4.89 0.78
CA LEU A 64 1.69 5.03 1.32
C LEU A 64 1.78 4.65 2.79
N ALA A 65 0.80 5.06 3.60
CA ALA A 65 0.70 4.66 4.99
C ALA A 65 0.57 3.13 5.11
N TYR A 66 -0.28 2.52 4.28
CA TYR A 66 -0.42 1.06 4.21
C TYR A 66 0.93 0.39 3.87
N HIS A 67 1.60 0.83 2.80
CA HIS A 67 2.91 0.29 2.41
C HIS A 67 3.96 0.42 3.53
N HIS A 68 3.98 1.54 4.23
CA HIS A 68 4.85 1.74 5.39
C HIS A 68 4.53 0.75 6.52
N THR A 69 3.25 0.56 6.84
CA THR A 69 2.83 -0.43 7.87
C THR A 69 3.22 -1.86 7.50
N CYS A 70 3.18 -2.24 6.22
CA CYS A 70 3.70 -3.52 5.73
C CYS A 70 5.19 -3.68 6.05
N GLY A 71 5.99 -2.63 5.88
CA GLY A 71 7.42 -2.63 6.24
C GLY A 71 7.66 -2.81 7.74
N VAL A 72 6.92 -2.09 8.58
CA VAL A 72 6.99 -2.24 10.05
C VAL A 72 6.61 -3.65 10.47
N MET A 73 5.58 -4.21 9.85
CA MET A 73 5.08 -5.54 10.13
C MET A 73 6.06 -6.62 9.71
N LEU A 74 6.69 -6.50 8.53
CA LEU A 74 7.78 -7.39 8.10
C LEU A 74 8.96 -7.37 9.08
N LYS A 75 9.34 -6.20 9.59
CA LYS A 75 10.39 -6.07 10.62
C LYS A 75 9.98 -6.83 11.89
N ARG A 76 8.75 -6.65 12.38
CA ARG A 76 8.23 -7.37 13.56
C ARG A 76 8.15 -8.89 13.35
N PHE A 77 7.76 -9.34 12.16
CA PHE A 77 7.73 -10.76 11.81
C PHE A 77 9.13 -11.39 11.81
N SER A 78 10.12 -10.66 11.33
CA SER A 78 11.52 -11.11 11.35
C SER A 78 12.03 -11.32 12.78
N GLN A 79 11.59 -10.46 13.71
CA GLN A 79 11.92 -10.50 15.13
C GLN A 79 11.07 -11.51 15.94
N GLY A 80 10.13 -12.22 15.30
CA GLY A 80 9.22 -13.15 15.99
C GLY A 80 8.19 -12.46 16.89
N ALA A 81 8.09 -11.14 16.87
CA ALA A 81 7.23 -10.35 17.76
C ALA A 81 5.80 -10.15 17.19
N ASN A 82 5.22 -11.19 16.58
CA ASN A 82 3.85 -11.09 16.08
C ASN A 82 2.85 -11.16 17.24
N ARG A 83 2.14 -10.06 17.47
CA ARG A 83 1.11 -9.91 18.51
C ARG A 83 -0.32 -9.91 17.97
N ARG A 84 -0.52 -10.05 16.65
CA ARG A 84 -1.83 -9.92 16.00
C ARG A 84 -2.36 -11.30 15.60
N ASN A 85 -3.68 -11.48 15.73
CA ASN A 85 -4.35 -12.72 15.35
C ASN A 85 -4.51 -12.82 13.83
N HIS A 86 -4.64 -14.03 13.29
CA HIS A 86 -4.81 -14.31 11.86
C HIS A 86 -6.01 -13.56 11.23
N VAL A 87 -7.11 -13.35 11.97
CA VAL A 87 -8.28 -12.59 11.50
C VAL A 87 -7.92 -11.14 11.19
N TRP A 88 -7.05 -10.53 12.00
CA TRP A 88 -6.58 -9.17 11.77
C TRP A 88 -5.81 -9.07 10.45
N TYR A 89 -4.97 -10.08 10.16
CA TYR A 89 -4.19 -10.14 8.91
C TYR A 89 -5.05 -10.34 7.67
N ARG A 90 -6.16 -11.09 7.78
CA ARG A 90 -7.11 -11.23 6.67
C ARG A 90 -7.72 -9.88 6.32
N TRP A 91 -8.28 -9.19 7.31
CA TRP A 91 -8.84 -7.85 7.11
C TRP A 91 -7.81 -6.83 6.62
N PHE A 92 -6.59 -6.87 7.15
CA PHE A 92 -5.51 -6.01 6.67
C PHE A 92 -5.19 -6.26 5.19
N ASN A 93 -5.20 -7.52 4.75
CA ASN A 93 -4.95 -7.87 3.35
C ASN A 93 -6.08 -7.43 2.40
N GLU A 94 -7.29 -7.20 2.90
CA GLU A 94 -8.41 -6.64 2.11
C GLU A 94 -8.30 -5.11 1.95
N ALA A 95 -7.56 -4.42 2.82
CA ALA A 95 -7.46 -2.96 2.79
C ALA A 95 -6.95 -2.38 1.44
N PRO A 96 -5.94 -2.97 0.76
CA PRO A 96 -5.54 -2.54 -0.58
C PRO A 96 -6.63 -2.67 -1.63
N VAL A 97 -7.46 -3.72 -1.55
CA VAL A 97 -8.56 -3.95 -2.48
C VAL A 97 -9.63 -2.88 -2.28
N ILE A 98 -9.98 -2.58 -1.03
CA ILE A 98 -10.93 -1.51 -0.70
C ILE A 98 -10.40 -0.15 -1.20
N LEU A 99 -9.13 0.16 -0.96
CA LEU A 99 -8.51 1.40 -1.46
C LEU A 99 -8.54 1.47 -2.99
N LEU A 100 -8.25 0.36 -3.68
CA LEU A 100 -8.30 0.28 -5.14
C LEU A 100 -9.71 0.57 -5.66
N VAL A 101 -10.74 -0.05 -5.09
CA VAL A 101 -12.15 0.15 -5.50
C VAL A 101 -12.55 1.61 -5.31
N ILE A 102 -12.25 2.21 -4.15
CA ILE A 102 -12.54 3.62 -3.88
C ILE A 102 -11.79 4.52 -4.87
N ALA A 103 -10.52 4.22 -5.16
CA ALA A 103 -9.71 4.99 -6.12
C ALA A 103 -10.30 4.95 -7.53
N VAL A 104 -10.72 3.78 -8.00
CA VAL A 104 -11.32 3.61 -9.32
C VAL A 104 -12.63 4.37 -9.41
N ILE A 105 -13.52 4.22 -8.43
CA ILE A 105 -14.79 4.95 -8.40
C ILE A 105 -14.54 6.46 -8.42
N LEU A 106 -13.60 6.95 -7.60
CA LEU A 106 -13.26 8.37 -7.53
C LEU A 106 -12.77 8.91 -8.88
N VAL A 107 -11.89 8.17 -9.57
CA VAL A 107 -11.30 8.63 -10.84
C VAL A 107 -12.27 8.51 -12.02
N VAL A 108 -13.21 7.57 -11.97
CA VAL A 108 -14.25 7.40 -13.00
C VAL A 108 -15.37 8.42 -12.84
N VAL A 109 -15.93 8.51 -11.62
CA VAL A 109 -17.08 9.38 -11.35
C VAL A 109 -16.63 10.84 -11.28
N LYS A 110 -15.40 11.11 -10.83
CA LYS A 110 -14.88 12.46 -10.55
C LYS A 110 -15.95 13.33 -9.88
N PRO A 111 -16.51 12.87 -8.76
CA PRO A 111 -17.41 13.73 -8.01
C PRO A 111 -16.57 14.95 -7.63
N PHE A 112 -17.09 16.17 -7.84
CA PHE A 112 -16.58 17.48 -7.39
C PHE A 112 -15.22 18.00 -7.91
#